data_AF-A0A2V8EM69-F1
#
_entry.id   AF-A0A2V8EM69-F1
#
_cell.length_a   1.000
_cell.length_b   1.000
_cell.length_c   1.000
_cell.angle_alpha   90.00
_cell.angle_beta   90.00
_cell.angle_gamma   90.00
#
_symmetry.space_group_name_H-M   'P 1'
#
loop_
_entity.id
_entity.type
_entity.pdbx_description
1 polymer ?
#
loop_
_entity_poly.entity_id
_entity_poly.type
_entity_poly.pdbx_seq_one_letter_code
_entity_poly.pdbx_strand_id
1 'polypeptide(L)'
;LWAFDRGTSKMLKYDLDGNFLYSFGTWGDFPGGFWGVHGLAVDQAGNFYVAEVDSGRAQKYRPRPGANPAFLVGKPVYSAWGTQ
;
A
#
# COMPACT_ATOMS: atom_id res chain seq x y z
N LEU A 1 -0.01 7.70 7.54
CA LEU A 1 -0.34 6.31 7.93
C LEU A 1 -0.99 5.54 6.78
N TRP A 2 -0.84 4.21 6.70
CA TRP A 2 -1.60 3.33 5.77
C TRP A 2 -2.42 2.34 6.60
N ALA A 3 -3.66 2.08 6.20
CA ALA A 3 -4.53 1.12 6.87
C ALA A 3 -5.37 0.35 5.84
N PHE A 4 -5.77 -0.87 6.18
CA PHE A 4 -6.85 -1.57 5.48
C PHE A 4 -8.11 -1.48 6.32
N ASP A 5 -9.20 -1.02 5.71
CA ASP A 5 -10.53 -1.09 6.32
C ASP A 5 -11.27 -2.32 5.78
N ARG A 6 -11.55 -3.28 6.67
CA ARG A 6 -12.26 -4.51 6.33
C ARG A 6 -13.71 -4.24 5.94
N GLY A 7 -14.36 -3.25 6.55
CA GLY A 7 -15.78 -2.95 6.30
C GLY A 7 -16.01 -2.49 4.85
N THR A 8 -15.14 -1.62 4.34
CA THR A 8 -15.23 -1.14 2.96
C THR A 8 -14.34 -1.90 1.97
N SER A 9 -13.47 -2.78 2.46
CA SER A 9 -12.43 -3.46 1.67
C SER A 9 -11.54 -2.47 0.90
N LYS A 10 -11.15 -1.38 1.57
CA LYS A 10 -10.31 -0.31 1.01
C LYS A 10 -8.98 -0.21 1.70
N MET A 11 -7.96 0.10 0.91
CA MET A 11 -6.73 0.68 1.41
C MET A 11 -6.93 2.18 1.63
N LEU A 12 -6.60 2.65 2.82
CA LEU A 12 -6.76 4.03 3.26
C LEU A 12 -5.40 4.66 3.51
N LYS A 13 -5.24 5.90 3.03
CA LYS A 13 -4.05 6.72 3.25
C LYS A 13 -4.42 7.95 4.07
N TYR A 14 -3.69 8.13 5.16
CA TYR A 14 -3.72 9.33 5.99
C TYR A 14 -2.34 10.00 6.00
N ASP A 15 -2.29 11.29 6.30
CA ASP A 15 -1.05 11.94 6.73
C ASP A 15 -0.68 11.52 8.17
N LEU A 16 0.21 12.25 8.84
CA LEU A 16 0.59 11.99 10.23
C LEU A 16 -0.22 12.81 11.24
N ASP A 17 -0.96 13.81 10.76
CA ASP A 17 -1.89 14.62 11.56
C ASP A 17 -3.28 13.96 11.64
N GLY A 18 -3.49 12.87 10.89
CA GLY A 18 -4.72 12.08 10.89
C GLY A 18 -5.69 12.48 9.78
N ASN A 19 -5.33 13.39 8.88
CA ASN A 19 -6.19 13.78 7.77
C ASN A 19 -6.22 12.66 6.72
N PHE A 20 -7.42 12.33 6.25
CA PHE A 20 -7.61 11.41 5.13
C PHE A 20 -7.10 12.06 3.84
N LEU A 21 -6.30 11.32 3.08
CA LEU A 21 -5.74 11.79 1.81
C LEU A 21 -6.46 11.15 0.63
N TYR A 22 -6.50 9.81 0.59
CA TYR A 22 -7.19 9.07 -0.47
C TYR A 22 -7.37 7.59 -0.09
N SER A 23 -8.16 6.88 -0.90
CA SER A 23 -8.36 5.44 -0.79
C SER A 23 -8.41 4.78 -2.15
N PHE A 24 -8.18 3.47 -2.17
CA PHE A 24 -8.39 2.63 -3.36
C PHE A 24 -8.79 1.21 -2.96
N GLY A 25 -9.28 0.45 -3.93
CA GLY A 25 -9.74 -0.91 -3.73
C GLY A 25 -11.25 -1.04 -3.56
N THR A 26 -11.69 -2.30 -3.65
CA THR A 26 -13.05 -2.77 -3.46
C THR A 26 -13.01 -4.23 -3.04
N TRP A 27 -14.09 -4.74 -2.47
CA TRP A 27 -14.19 -6.18 -2.21
C TRP A 27 -14.15 -6.99 -3.52
N GLY A 28 -13.40 -8.09 -3.53
CA GLY A 28 -13.43 -9.08 -4.61
C GLY A 28 -12.14 -9.88 -4.76
N ASP A 29 -12.24 -11.03 -5.43
CA ASP A 29 -11.13 -11.95 -5.71
C ASP A 29 -10.58 -11.79 -7.14
N PHE A 30 -10.26 -10.55 -7.50
CA PHE A 30 -9.62 -10.23 -8.77
C PHE A 30 -8.43 -9.27 -8.52
N PRO A 31 -7.52 -9.06 -9.49
CA PRO A 31 -6.42 -8.12 -9.31
C PRO A 31 -6.90 -6.70 -8.95
N GLY A 32 -6.54 -6.22 -7.75
CA GLY A 32 -6.97 -4.91 -7.25
C GLY A 32 -8.26 -4.94 -6.40
N GLY A 33 -8.95 -6.08 -6.34
CA GLY A 33 -9.93 -6.38 -5.30
C GLY A 33 -9.23 -6.91 -4.05
N PHE A 34 -9.81 -6.68 -2.87
CA PHE A 34 -9.23 -7.07 -1.58
C PHE A 34 -10.22 -7.83 -0.71
N TRP A 35 -9.71 -8.78 0.07
CA TRP A 35 -10.47 -9.42 1.14
C TRP A 35 -9.56 -9.80 2.32
N GLY A 36 -9.70 -9.09 3.44
CA GLY A 36 -8.99 -9.41 4.68
C GLY A 36 -7.48 -9.16 4.61
N VAL A 37 -7.03 -7.99 4.16
CA VAL A 37 -5.59 -7.65 4.18
C VAL A 37 -5.10 -7.47 5.62
N HIS A 38 -4.07 -8.22 5.99
CA HIS A 38 -3.45 -8.17 7.32
C HIS A 38 -1.94 -7.83 7.28
N GLY A 39 -1.29 -8.04 6.13
CA GLY A 39 0.12 -7.71 5.94
C GLY A 39 0.31 -6.68 4.83
N LEU A 40 1.22 -5.72 5.05
CA LEU A 40 1.59 -4.68 4.10
C LEU A 40 3.11 -4.51 4.11
N ALA A 41 3.74 -4.46 2.93
CA ALA A 41 5.16 -4.16 2.81
C ALA A 41 5.47 -3.37 1.53
N VAL A 42 6.62 -2.69 1.52
CA VAL A 42 7.11 -1.95 0.36
C VAL A 42 8.60 -2.24 0.19
N ASP A 43 9.06 -2.45 -1.04
CA ASP A 43 10.48 -2.61 -1.35
C ASP A 43 11.13 -1.29 -1.83
N GLN A 44 12.45 -1.31 -2.00
CA GLN A 44 13.23 -0.13 -2.43
C GLN A 44 12.89 0.36 -3.85
N ALA A 45 12.28 -0.50 -4.68
CA ALA A 45 11.78 -0.11 -6.01
C ALA A 45 10.36 0.50 -5.94
N GLY A 46 9.80 0.68 -4.73
CA GLY A 46 8.46 1.19 -4.52
C GLY A 46 7.36 0.19 -4.86
N ASN A 47 7.68 -1.10 -5.03
CA ASN A 47 6.64 -2.10 -5.19
C ASN A 47 5.92 -2.29 -3.86
N PHE A 48 4.59 -2.37 -3.93
CA PHE A 48 3.73 -2.54 -2.78
C PHE A 48 3.18 -3.95 -2.73
N TYR A 49 3.22 -4.56 -1.55
CA TYR A 49 2.81 -5.94 -1.31
C TYR A 49 1.72 -5.96 -0.25
N VAL A 50 0.71 -6.80 -0.49
CA VAL A 50 -0.35 -7.10 0.48
C VAL A 50 -0.45 -8.60 0.70
N ALA A 51 -0.76 -8.99 1.93
CA ALA A 51 -1.09 -10.37 2.30
C ALA A 51 -2.51 -10.41 2.87
N GLU A 52 -3.36 -11.21 2.24
CA GLU A 52 -4.78 -11.34 2.52
C GLU A 52 -5.06 -12.65 3.26
N VAL A 53 -5.60 -12.56 4.48
CA VAL A 53 -5.91 -13.73 5.31
C VAL A 53 -7.21 -14.41 4.87
N ASP A 54 -8.20 -13.62 4.43
CA ASP A 54 -9.52 -14.15 4.06
C ASP A 54 -9.50 -14.77 2.66
N SER A 55 -8.83 -14.15 1.68
CA SER A 55 -8.68 -14.74 0.34
C SER A 55 -7.53 -15.74 0.20
N GLY A 56 -6.61 -15.81 1.18
CA GLY A 56 -5.44 -16.68 1.13
C GLY A 56 -4.43 -16.30 0.03
N ARG A 57 -4.46 -15.05 -0.43
CA ARG A 57 -3.64 -14.55 -1.55
C ARG A 57 -2.63 -13.49 -1.09
N ALA A 58 -1.56 -13.35 -1.87
CA ALA A 58 -0.73 -12.14 -1.85
C ALA A 58 -0.85 -11.40 -3.20
N GLN A 59 -0.90 -10.06 -3.15
CA GLN A 59 -0.84 -9.24 -4.37
C GLN A 59 0.37 -8.31 -4.33
N LYS A 60 0.96 -8.08 -5.52
CA LYS A 60 2.07 -7.16 -5.75
C LYS A 60 1.65 -6.08 -6.75
N TYR A 61 1.88 -4.82 -6.38
CA TYR A 61 1.67 -3.66 -7.23
C TYR A 61 3.02 -3.02 -7.56
N ARG A 62 3.17 -2.58 -8.80
CA ARG A 62 4.34 -1.80 -9.24
C ARG A 62 3.94 -0.36 -9.49
N PRO A 63 4.79 0.62 -9.19
CA PRO A 63 4.57 2.00 -9.61
C PRO A 63 4.40 2.10 -11.12
N ARG A 64 3.46 2.94 -11.57
CA ARG A 64 3.38 3.29 -13.00
C ARG A 64 4.62 4.10 -13.41
N PRO A 65 5.08 4.00 -14.67
CA PRO A 65 6.09 4.92 -15.20
C PRO A 65 5.65 6.38 -14.97
N GLY A 66 6.55 7.20 -14.43
CA GLY A 66 6.26 8.61 -14.12
C GLY A 66 5.30 8.85 -12.95
N ALA A 67 5.00 7.84 -12.13
CA ALA A 67 4.18 8.03 -10.93
C ALA A 67 4.78 9.09 -10.01
N ASN A 68 3.94 10.01 -9.51
CA ASN A 68 4.37 11.01 -8.56
C ASN A 68 4.86 10.32 -7.26
N PRO A 69 6.13 10.52 -6.85
CA PRO A 69 6.70 9.90 -5.66
C PRO A 69 5.91 10.16 -4.37
N ALA A 70 5.18 11.27 -4.29
CA ALA A 70 4.34 11.61 -3.13
C ALA A 70 3.18 10.62 -2.91
N PHE A 71 2.76 9.90 -3.95
CA PHE A 71 1.68 8.91 -3.89
C PHE A 71 2.16 7.47 -3.87
N LEU A 72 3.47 7.22 -3.81
CA LEU A 72 3.96 5.87 -3.60
C LEU A 72 3.56 5.37 -2.21
N VAL A 73 3.21 4.09 -2.13
CA VAL A 73 3.01 3.43 -0.85
C VAL A 73 4.39 3.27 -0.23
N GLY A 74 4.61 3.83 0.96
CA GLY A 74 5.92 3.88 1.61
C GLY A 74 6.82 4.97 1.03
N LYS A 75 7.63 5.63 1.88
CA LYS A 75 8.74 6.46 1.40
C LYS A 75 9.96 5.55 1.22
N PRO A 76 10.83 5.79 0.22
CA PRO A 76 12.14 5.16 0.19
C PRO A 76 12.83 5.41 1.53
N VAL A 77 13.20 4.35 2.23
CA VAL A 77 14.04 4.48 3.42
C VAL A 77 15.46 4.61 2.92
N TYR A 78 15.97 5.85 2.88
CA TYR A 78 17.38 6.07 2.66
C TYR A 78 18.14 5.64 3.92
N SER A 79 19.21 4.87 3.76
CA SER A 79 20.12 4.59 4.86
C SER A 79 20.68 5.91 5.38
N ALA A 80 20.69 6.09 6.69
CA ALA A 80 21.38 7.22 7.34
C ALA A 80 22.92 7.14 7.20
N TRP A 81 23.43 6.06 6.58
CA TRP A 81 24.85 5.80 6.37
C TRP A 81 25.29 5.94 4.90
N GLY A 82 24.56 6.73 4.10
CA GLY A 82 25.03 7.10 2.77
C GLY A 82 26.23 8.02 2.88
N THR A 83 27.42 7.53 2.51
CA THR A 83 28.61 8.35 2.30
C THR A 83 28.35 9.34 1.15
N GLN A 84 28.97 10.50 1.28
CA GLN A 84 28.92 11.69 0.43
C GLN A 84 28.98 11.43 -1.08
#